data_AF-A0A315DXS9-F1
#
_entry.id   AF-A0A315DXS9-F1
#
_cell.length_a   1.000
_cell.length_b   1.000
_cell.length_c   1.000
_cell.angle_alpha   90.00
_cell.angle_beta   90.00
_cell.angle_gamma   90.00
#
_symmetry.space_group_name_H-M   'P 1'
#
loop_
_entity.id
_entity.type
_entity.pdbx_description
1 polymer ?
#
loop_
_entity_poly.entity_id
_entity_poly.type
_entity_poly.pdbx_seq_one_letter_code
_entity_poly.pdbx_strand_id
1 'polypeptide(L)'
;MKRVTEVQKIECTFEFFCPQKWEDLEPIREGVRYCETCFSDVFLCSTQYEVDKARALRQCIAIEQVTQLIFMGVPSRSSYDDAKMETLPESVIDSLIKEADQLYASRKKSWP
;
A
#
# COMPACT_ATOMS: atom_id res chain seq x y z
N MET A 1 11.80 -0.69 -4.88
CA MET A 1 10.93 -1.89 -4.91
C MET A 1 9.57 -1.49 -5.45
N LYS A 2 9.21 -1.92 -6.67
CA LYS A 2 7.90 -1.62 -7.26
C LYS A 2 6.89 -2.63 -6.71
N ARG A 3 5.95 -2.18 -5.87
CA ARG A 3 4.80 -3.00 -5.50
C ARG A 3 3.73 -2.80 -6.57
N VAL A 4 3.68 -3.73 -7.52
CA VAL A 4 2.54 -3.88 -8.42
C VAL A 4 1.46 -4.53 -7.56
N THR A 5 0.49 -3.76 -7.11
CA THR A 5 -0.66 -4.31 -6.38
C THR A 5 -1.62 -4.85 -7.43
N GLU A 6 -1.56 -6.16 -7.64
CA GLU A 6 -2.47 -6.88 -8.52
C GLU A 6 -3.91 -6.76 -7.96
N VAL A 7 -4.83 -6.28 -8.80
CA VAL A 7 -6.24 -6.20 -8.45
C VAL A 7 -6.81 -7.61 -8.50
N GLN A 8 -6.97 -8.26 -7.33
CA GLN A 8 -7.71 -9.52 -7.28
C GLN A 8 -9.19 -9.23 -7.48
N LYS A 9 -9.62 -9.27 -8.74
CA LYS A 9 -11.03 -9.20 -9.12
C LYS A 9 -11.72 -10.48 -8.67
N ILE A 10 -12.62 -10.38 -7.70
CA ILE A 10 -13.47 -11.51 -7.29
C ILE A 10 -14.63 -11.60 -8.28
N GLU A 11 -14.67 -12.67 -9.07
CA GLU A 11 -15.75 -13.01 -9.99
C GLU A 11 -16.76 -13.94 -9.31
N CYS A 12 -17.88 -13.36 -8.91
CA CYS A 12 -19.01 -14.11 -8.36
C CYS A 12 -20.27 -13.88 -9.19
N THR A 13 -20.89 -14.97 -9.64
CA THR A 13 -22.21 -15.00 -10.25
C THR A 13 -23.20 -15.60 -9.26
N PHE A 14 -24.03 -14.77 -8.65
CA PHE A 14 -25.10 -15.22 -7.77
C PHE A 14 -26.32 -15.63 -8.59
N GLU A 15 -26.84 -16.83 -8.35
CA GLU A 15 -28.14 -17.25 -8.92
C GLU A 15 -29.31 -16.53 -8.23
N PHE A 16 -29.12 -16.18 -6.95
CA PHE A 16 -30.09 -15.47 -6.12
C PHE A 16 -29.37 -14.39 -5.30
N PHE A 17 -29.94 -13.18 -5.26
CA PHE A 17 -29.42 -12.08 -4.47
C PHE A 17 -30.34 -11.82 -3.27
N CYS A 18 -29.81 -12.00 -2.06
CA CYS A 18 -30.52 -11.66 -0.83
C CYS A 18 -30.41 -10.14 -0.58
N PRO A 19 -31.52 -9.43 -0.27
CA PRO A 19 -31.49 -8.00 0.02
C PRO A 19 -30.92 -7.65 1.40
N GLN A 20 -30.69 -8.63 2.28
CA GLN A 20 -30.13 -8.43 3.61
C GLN A 20 -28.65 -8.05 3.54
N LYS A 21 -28.22 -7.10 4.39
CA LYS A 21 -26.81 -6.72 4.49
C LYS A 21 -26.10 -7.61 5.48
N TRP A 22 -24.81 -7.87 5.26
CA TRP A 22 -23.96 -8.65 6.16
C TRP A 22 -24.06 -8.23 7.64
N GLU A 23 -24.13 -6.93 7.88
CA GLU A 23 -24.20 -6.33 9.23
C GLU A 23 -25.50 -6.67 9.97
N ASP A 24 -26.59 -6.89 9.23
CA ASP A 24 -27.93 -7.16 9.76
C ASP A 24 -28.15 -8.67 10.06
N LEU A 25 -27.24 -9.56 9.66
CA LEU A 25 -27.34 -10.99 9.96
C LEU A 25 -26.87 -11.32 11.38
N GLU A 26 -27.46 -12.38 11.95
CA GLU A 26 -27.13 -12.85 13.30
C GLU A 26 -25.73 -13.49 13.33
N PRO A 27 -24.81 -13.04 14.19
CA PRO A 27 -23.48 -13.63 14.27
C PRO A 27 -23.51 -15.00 14.95
N ILE A 28 -23.12 -16.05 14.23
CA ILE A 28 -22.97 -17.41 14.79
C ILE A 28 -21.55 -17.62 15.30
N ARG A 29 -20.57 -17.32 14.43
CA ARG A 29 -19.13 -17.46 14.69
C ARG A 29 -18.35 -16.50 13.81
N GLU A 30 -17.04 -16.42 14.03
CA GLU A 30 -16.18 -15.60 13.19
C GLU A 30 -16.28 -16.01 11.71
N GLY A 31 -16.54 -15.03 10.84
CA GLY A 31 -16.71 -15.26 9.40
C GLY A 31 -18.00 -15.99 8.98
N VAL A 32 -18.92 -16.30 9.89
CA VAL A 32 -20.21 -16.94 9.55
C VAL A 32 -21.37 -16.30 10.31
N ARG A 33 -22.41 -15.90 9.56
CA ARG A 33 -23.63 -15.33 10.11
C ARG A 33 -24.87 -16.09 9.63
N TYR A 34 -25.94 -16.07 10.39
CA TYR A 34 -27.21 -16.68 10.05
C TYR A 34 -28.16 -15.68 9.42
N CYS A 35 -28.77 -16.06 8.28
CA CYS A 35 -29.83 -15.27 7.66
C CYS A 35 -31.19 -15.79 8.08
N GLU A 36 -31.92 -15.05 8.91
CA GLU A 36 -33.28 -15.44 9.31
C GLU A 36 -34.28 -15.38 8.14
N THR A 37 -34.00 -14.58 7.10
CA THR A 37 -34.88 -14.49 5.91
C THR A 37 -34.68 -15.68 4.96
N CYS A 38 -33.43 -16.11 4.75
CA CYS A 38 -33.10 -17.24 3.89
C CYS A 38 -33.02 -18.58 4.64
N PHE A 39 -33.09 -18.54 5.97
CA PHE A 39 -32.91 -19.66 6.89
C PHE A 39 -31.62 -20.46 6.63
N SER A 40 -30.53 -19.77 6.32
CA SER A 40 -29.25 -20.40 5.93
C SER A 40 -28.07 -19.69 6.56
N ASP A 41 -27.01 -20.47 6.80
CA ASP A 41 -25.70 -19.97 7.16
C ASP A 41 -25.07 -19.26 5.96
N VAL A 42 -24.53 -18.07 6.21
CA VAL A 42 -23.86 -17.20 5.26
C VAL A 42 -22.39 -17.09 5.64
N PHE A 43 -21.52 -17.48 4.72
CA PHE A 43 -20.07 -17.49 4.92
C PHE A 43 -19.44 -16.23 4.30
N LEU A 44 -18.60 -15.53 5.06
CA LEU A 44 -17.84 -14.41 4.54
C LEU A 44 -16.68 -14.93 3.67
N CYS A 45 -16.57 -14.42 2.45
CA CYS A 45 -15.50 -14.73 1.52
C CYS A 45 -14.75 -13.43 1.16
N SER A 46 -13.43 -13.47 1.29
CA SER A 46 -12.53 -12.35 0.97
C SER A 46 -11.64 -12.66 -0.24
N THR A 47 -11.60 -13.91 -0.72
CA THR A 47 -10.81 -14.33 -1.88
C THR A 47 -11.61 -15.11 -2.92
N GLN A 48 -11.16 -15.12 -4.17
CA GLN A 48 -11.79 -15.92 -5.23
C GLN A 48 -11.82 -17.42 -4.90
N TYR A 49 -10.76 -17.95 -4.26
CA TYR A 49 -10.70 -19.35 -3.87
C TYR A 49 -11.81 -19.74 -2.89
N GLU A 50 -12.12 -18.87 -1.92
CA GLU A 50 -13.22 -19.09 -0.98
C GLU A 50 -14.58 -19.07 -1.68
N VAL A 51 -14.76 -18.15 -2.64
CA VAL A 51 -15.96 -18.09 -3.49
C VAL A 51 -16.11 -19.39 -4.30
N ASP A 52 -15.05 -19.88 -4.92
CA ASP A 52 -15.09 -21.10 -5.73
C ASP A 52 -15.36 -22.34 -4.87
N LYS A 53 -14.77 -22.41 -3.67
CA LYS A 53 -15.05 -23.48 -2.70
C LYS A 53 -16.50 -23.46 -2.25
N ALA A 54 -17.03 -22.29 -1.89
CA ALA A 54 -18.42 -22.15 -1.48
C ALA A 54 -19.39 -22.45 -2.63
N ARG A 55 -19.03 -22.11 -3.87
CA ARG A 55 -19.77 -22.47 -5.09
C ARG A 55 -19.85 -23.98 -5.25
N ALA A 56 -18.73 -24.70 -5.09
CA ALA A 56 -18.71 -26.15 -5.15
C ALA A 56 -19.59 -26.81 -4.07
N LEU A 57 -19.69 -26.17 -2.90
CA LEU A 57 -20.50 -26.63 -1.77
C LEU A 57 -21.95 -26.08 -1.77
N ARG A 58 -22.31 -25.24 -2.75
CA ARG A 58 -23.60 -24.53 -2.82
C ARG A 58 -23.97 -23.78 -1.53
N GLN A 59 -22.98 -23.17 -0.89
CA GLN A 59 -23.17 -22.41 0.33
C GLN A 59 -23.58 -20.96 0.04
N CYS A 60 -24.39 -20.36 0.92
CA CYS A 60 -24.69 -18.94 0.86
C CYS A 60 -23.44 -18.16 1.29
N ILE A 61 -23.07 -17.12 0.55
CA ILE A 61 -21.87 -16.34 0.81
C ILE A 61 -22.12 -14.85 0.81
N ALA A 62 -21.37 -14.14 1.63
CA ALA A 62 -21.19 -12.69 1.56
C ALA A 62 -19.76 -12.40 1.10
N ILE A 63 -19.58 -11.41 0.23
CA ILE A 63 -18.27 -11.03 -0.28
C ILE A 63 -17.82 -9.77 0.43
N GLU A 64 -16.67 -9.86 1.10
CA GLU A 64 -16.00 -8.68 1.63
C GLU A 64 -15.39 -7.89 0.46
N GLN A 65 -15.99 -6.75 0.13
CA GLN A 65 -15.44 -5.88 -0.91
C GLN A 65 -14.12 -5.29 -0.42
N VAL A 66 -13.00 -5.85 -0.89
CA VAL A 66 -11.68 -5.24 -0.74
C VAL A 66 -11.66 -3.99 -1.64
N THR A 67 -12.09 -2.86 -1.09
CA THR A 67 -12.06 -1.59 -1.80
C THR A 67 -10.60 -1.23 -2.03
N GLN A 68 -10.13 -1.42 -3.26
CA GLN A 68 -8.79 -1.02 -3.63
C GLN A 68 -8.75 0.49 -3.78
N LEU A 69 -8.03 1.15 -2.88
CA LEU A 69 -7.77 2.59 -2.98
C LEU A 69 -6.92 2.84 -4.23
N ILE A 70 -7.56 3.40 -5.25
CA ILE A 70 -6.89 3.88 -6.45
C ILE A 70 -6.31 5.26 -6.10
N PHE A 71 -4.98 5.32 -5.97
CA PHE A 71 -4.28 6.58 -5.80
C PHE A 71 -3.90 7.13 -7.17
N MET A 72 -4.33 8.36 -7.47
CA MET A 72 -3.85 9.12 -8.61
C MET A 72 -2.95 10.25 -8.10
N GLY A 73 -1.81 10.45 -8.75
CA GLY A 73 -0.88 11.52 -8.39
C GLY A 73 0.22 11.69 -9.43
N VAL A 74 0.84 12.86 -9.44
CA VAL A 74 2.09 13.07 -10.16
C VAL A 74 3.18 12.38 -9.33
N PRO A 75 3.95 11.43 -9.89
CA PRO A 75 5.05 10.81 -9.16
C PRO A 75 6.00 11.92 -8.71
N SER A 76 6.55 11.82 -7.50
CA SER A 76 7.59 12.77 -7.11
C SER A 76 8.68 12.70 -8.17
N ARG A 77 8.88 13.79 -8.90
CA ARG A 77 10.13 14.00 -9.63
C ARG A 77 11.20 13.76 -8.57
N SER A 78 12.11 12.82 -8.85
CA SER A 78 13.24 12.48 -7.98
C SER A 78 13.59 13.64 -7.06
N SER A 79 13.65 13.38 -5.76
CA SER A 79 13.85 14.34 -4.67
C SER A 79 15.22 15.06 -4.71
N TYR A 80 15.67 15.49 -5.88
CA TYR A 80 16.99 16.08 -6.10
C TYR A 80 17.03 17.21 -7.14
N ASP A 81 15.91 17.66 -7.69
CA ASP A 81 15.91 18.85 -8.54
C ASP A 81 14.72 19.72 -8.14
N ASP A 82 15.00 20.86 -7.49
CA ASP A 82 14.13 22.04 -7.26
C ASP A 82 14.21 22.62 -5.82
N ALA A 83 15.05 22.07 -4.94
CA ALA A 83 15.67 22.92 -3.92
C ALA A 83 16.89 23.57 -4.57
N LYS A 84 16.78 24.86 -4.86
CA LYS A 84 17.86 25.76 -5.28
C LYS A 84 19.06 25.57 -4.35
N MET A 85 19.98 24.66 -4.67
CA MET A 85 21.26 24.59 -4.00
C MET A 85 21.99 25.84 -4.46
N GLU A 86 22.01 26.87 -3.61
CA GLU A 86 22.90 28.00 -3.81
C GLU A 86 24.32 27.45 -3.75
N THR A 87 24.83 27.04 -4.92
CA THR A 87 26.25 26.78 -5.09
C THR A 87 26.95 28.08 -4.75
N LEU A 88 27.74 28.06 -3.67
CA LEU A 88 28.62 29.16 -3.32
C LEU A 88 29.41 29.56 -4.57
N PRO A 89 29.59 30.87 -4.85
CA PRO A 89 30.33 31.30 -6.01
C PRO A 89 31.72 30.67 -6.00
N GLU A 90 32.22 30.27 -7.18
CA GLU A 90 33.48 29.52 -7.33
C GLU A 90 34.66 30.19 -6.59
N SER A 91 34.66 31.52 -6.49
CA SER A 91 35.66 32.29 -5.75
C SER A 91 35.71 32.00 -4.24
N VAL A 92 34.57 31.66 -3.63
CA VAL A 92 34.48 31.28 -2.21
C VAL A 92 34.98 29.85 -2.03
N ILE A 93 34.66 28.95 -2.97
CA ILE A 93 35.13 27.57 -2.95
C ILE A 93 36.66 27.54 -3.06
N ASP A 94 37.24 28.31 -3.98
CA ASP A 94 38.69 28.37 -4.18
C ASP A 94 39.43 28.95 -2.95
N SER A 95 38.83 29.95 -2.30
CA SER A 95 39.35 30.51 -1.06
C SER A 95 39.38 29.48 0.07
N LEU A 96 38.32 28.70 0.24
CA LEU A 96 38.22 27.66 1.26
C LEU A 96 39.19 26.50 1.03
N ILE A 97 39.39 26.10 -0.23
CA ILE A 97 40.38 25.07 -0.59
C ILE A 97 41.79 25.57 -0.24
N LYS A 98 42.11 26.82 -0.58
CA LYS A 98 43.42 27.40 -0.30
C LYS A 98 43.70 27.54 1.20
N GLU A 99 42.69 27.87 1.99
CA GLU A 99 42.79 27.89 3.46
C GLU A 99 43.04 26.50 4.04
N ALA A 100 42.32 25.49 3.53
CA ALA A 100 42.52 24.10 3.94
C ALA A 100 43.94 23.62 3.63
N ASP A 101 44.46 23.90 2.43
CA ASP A 101 45.82 23.53 2.03
C ASP A 101 46.89 24.17 2.94
N GLN A 102 46.69 25.42 3.37
CA GLN A 102 47.59 26.10 4.32
C GLN A 102 47.53 25.48 5.73
N LEU A 103 46.34 25.07 6.18
CA LEU A 103 46.17 24.33 7.44
C LEU A 103 46.85 22.96 7.38
N TYR A 104 46.74 22.24 6.27
CA TYR A 104 47.43 20.97 6.09
C TYR A 104 48.95 21.13 6.00
N ALA A 105 49.44 22.16 5.31
CA ALA A 105 50.86 22.45 5.20
C ALA A 105 51.49 22.91 6.53
N SER A 106 50.76 23.67 7.34
CA SER A 106 51.22 24.09 8.68
C SER A 106 51.25 22.92 9.66
N ARG A 107 50.27 22.00 9.59
CA ARG A 107 50.24 20.80 10.43
C ARG A 107 51.37 19.80 10.12
N LYS A 108 51.85 19.75 8.87
CA LYS A 108 53.05 18.97 8.51
C LYS A 108 54.37 19.56 9.04
N LYS A 109 54.40 20.83 9.46
CA LYS A 109 55.59 21.48 10.02
C LYS A 109 55.70 21.36 11.55
N SER A 110 54.69 20.82 12.22
CA SER A 110 54.65 20.68 13.68
C SER A 110 54.81 19.24 14.18
N TRP A 111 55.29 18.31 13.34
CA TRP A 111 55.65 16.96 13.75
C TRP A 111 57.17 16.89 13.99
N PRO A 112 57.65 16.59 15.22
CA PRO A 112 59.06 16.33 15.49
C PRO A 112 59.55 15.01 14.88
#